data_AF-B3FIS2-F1
#
_entry.id   AF-B3FIS2-F1
#
_cell.length_a   1.000
_cell.length_b   1.000
_cell.length_c   1.000
_cell.angle_alpha   90.00
_cell.angle_beta   90.00
_cell.angle_gamma   90.00
#
_symmetry.space_group_name_H-M   'P 1'
#
loop_
_entity.id
_entity.type
_entity.pdbx_description
1 polymer ?
#
loop_
_entity_poly.entity_id
_entity_poly.type
_entity_poly.pdbx_seq_one_letter_code
_entity_poly.pdbx_strand_id
1 'polypeptide(L)'
;MKTSMFLTLTGLVLLFVVCYASESEEKDFPKELLSSIFAADSDFKVEERGCLGDKCDYNNGCCSGYVCSRTWKWCVLAGPWRR
;
A
#
# COMPACT_ATOMS: atom_id res chain seq x y z
N MET A 1 15.48 9.11 7.41
CA MET A 1 14.57 7.95 7.54
C MET A 1 15.42 6.71 7.30
N LYS A 2 16.28 6.40 8.27
CA LYS A 2 16.28 5.17 9.12
C LYS A 2 16.65 3.90 8.33
N THR A 3 17.96 3.71 8.12
CA THR A 3 18.61 2.42 7.78
C THR A 3 18.07 1.25 8.63
N SER A 4 17.64 1.53 9.86
CA SER A 4 16.92 0.62 10.74
C SER A 4 15.69 -0.04 10.12
N MET A 5 14.93 0.65 9.26
CA MET A 5 13.72 0.09 8.63
C MET A 5 14.06 -0.99 7.59
N PHE A 6 15.20 -0.84 6.90
CA PHE A 6 15.66 -1.86 5.95
C PHE A 6 16.14 -3.12 6.69
N LEU A 7 16.86 -2.95 7.80
CA LEU A 7 17.33 -4.10 8.61
C LEU A 7 16.16 -4.91 9.20
N THR A 8 15.09 -4.24 9.64
CA THR A 8 13.89 -4.95 10.13
C THR A 8 13.18 -5.71 9.02
N LEU A 9 13.12 -5.15 7.81
CA LEU A 9 12.47 -5.80 6.67
C LEU A 9 13.27 -7.04 6.23
N THR A 10 14.58 -6.90 6.07
CA THR A 10 15.46 -8.01 5.68
C THR A 10 15.47 -9.12 6.74
N GLY A 11 15.48 -8.76 8.02
CA GLY A 11 15.38 -9.72 9.12
C GLY A 11 14.06 -10.50 9.10
N LEU A 12 12.93 -9.81 8.85
CA LEU A 12 11.62 -10.45 8.73
C LEU A 12 11.59 -11.43 7.54
N VAL A 13 12.09 -11.02 6.37
CA VAL A 13 12.14 -11.88 5.17
C VAL A 13 12.99 -13.13 5.42
N LEU A 14 14.15 -13.00 6.07
CA LEU A 14 14.99 -14.15 6.40
C LEU A 14 14.29 -15.11 7.38
N LEU A 15 13.58 -14.59 8.39
CA LEU A 15 12.77 -15.42 9.29
C LEU A 15 11.68 -16.17 8.52
N PHE A 16 10.98 -15.51 7.59
CA PHE A 16 9.99 -16.18 6.74
C PHE A 16 10.59 -17.31 5.91
N VAL A 17 11.76 -17.09 5.31
CA VAL A 17 12.43 -18.13 4.51
C VAL A 17 12.90 -19.31 5.37
N VAL A 18 13.48 -19.05 6.55
CA VAL A 18 13.93 -20.10 7.48
C VAL A 18 12.73 -20.87 8.04
N CYS A 19 11.65 -20.19 8.40
CA CYS A 19 10.40 -20.82 8.81
C CYS A 19 9.83 -21.67 7.67
N TYR A 20 9.76 -21.15 6.44
CA TYR A 20 9.26 -21.88 5.27
C TYR A 20 10.11 -23.13 4.96
N ALA A 21 11.44 -23.03 5.08
CA ALA A 21 12.33 -24.17 4.91
C ALA A 21 12.11 -25.24 6.01
N SER A 22 11.92 -24.81 7.26
CA SER A 22 11.70 -25.70 8.42
C SER A 22 10.28 -26.29 8.45
N GLU A 23 9.31 -25.61 7.85
CA GLU A 23 7.88 -25.97 7.84
C GLU A 23 7.51 -27.01 6.76
N SER A 24 8.47 -27.54 6.02
CA SER A 24 8.18 -28.50 4.94
C SER A 24 7.62 -29.86 5.41
N GLU A 25 7.47 -30.11 6.73
CA GLU A 25 6.91 -31.34 7.28
C GLU A 25 5.53 -31.27 7.96
N GLU A 26 4.94 -30.08 8.25
CA GLU A 26 3.57 -29.99 8.82
C GLU A 26 2.71 -29.01 8.01
N LYS A 27 2.12 -29.53 6.93
CA LYS A 27 1.13 -28.83 6.10
C LYS A 27 -0.10 -28.55 6.96
N ASP A 28 -0.29 -27.31 7.43
CA ASP A 28 -1.59 -26.60 7.51
C ASP A 28 -1.55 -25.30 8.34
N PHE A 29 -0.54 -25.10 9.20
CA PHE A 29 -0.43 -23.88 10.01
C PHE A 29 -0.15 -22.55 9.27
N PRO A 30 0.62 -22.47 8.15
CA PRO A 30 1.00 -21.17 7.59
C PRO A 30 -0.08 -20.54 6.70
N LYS A 31 -0.96 -21.35 6.10
CA LYS A 31 -1.96 -20.85 5.16
C LYS A 31 -2.96 -19.92 5.84
N GLU A 32 -3.36 -20.26 7.08
CA GLU A 32 -4.28 -19.45 7.88
C GLU A 32 -3.64 -18.12 8.33
N LEU A 33 -2.37 -18.15 8.74
CA LEU A 33 -1.66 -16.92 9.11
C LEU A 33 -1.43 -16.03 7.90
N LEU A 34 -1.01 -16.59 6.76
CA LEU A 34 -0.85 -15.82 5.52
C LEU A 34 -2.19 -15.29 5.00
N SER A 35 -3.27 -16.08 5.06
CA SER A 35 -4.60 -15.61 4.66
C SER A 35 -5.05 -14.43 5.54
N SER A 36 -4.81 -14.50 6.85
CA SER A 36 -5.16 -13.41 7.78
C SER A 36 -4.36 -12.13 7.52
N ILE A 37 -3.07 -12.25 7.18
CA ILE A 37 -2.21 -11.11 6.82
C ILE A 37 -2.67 -10.51 5.49
N PHE A 38 -2.92 -11.34 4.48
CA PHE A 38 -3.42 -10.87 3.19
C PHE A 38 -4.84 -10.29 3.25
N ALA A 39 -5.70 -10.83 4.13
CA ALA A 39 -7.01 -10.25 4.39
C ALA A 39 -6.88 -8.86 5.04
N ALA A 40 -6.02 -8.71 6.05
CA ALA A 40 -5.74 -7.40 6.65
C ALA A 40 -5.07 -6.41 5.68
N ASP A 41 -4.23 -6.88 4.75
CA ASP A 41 -3.63 -6.04 3.70
C ASP A 41 -4.66 -5.68 2.60
N SER A 42 -5.66 -6.54 2.37
CA SER A 42 -6.73 -6.26 1.40
C SER A 42 -7.65 -5.10 1.83
N ASP A 43 -7.75 -4.83 3.14
CA ASP A 43 -8.40 -3.60 3.65
C ASP A 43 -7.65 -2.32 3.22
N PHE A 44 -6.38 -2.39 2.84
CA PHE A 44 -5.61 -1.21 2.44
C PHE A 44 -5.74 -0.81 0.97
N LYS A 45 -6.40 -1.60 0.08
CA LYS A 45 -6.39 -1.29 -1.37
C LYS A 45 -7.64 -1.67 -2.18
N VAL A 46 -8.88 -1.35 -1.79
CA VAL A 46 -10.02 -1.49 -2.74
C VAL A 46 -11.13 -0.43 -2.64
N GLU A 47 -10.82 0.85 -2.41
CA GLU A 47 -11.78 1.95 -2.63
C GLU A 47 -10.99 3.26 -2.65
N GLU A 48 -10.86 4.10 -3.67
CA GLU A 48 -11.36 4.22 -5.02
C GLU A 48 -10.13 4.29 -5.94
N ARG A 49 -10.11 3.56 -7.06
CA ARG A 49 -9.26 3.97 -8.20
C ARG A 49 -9.89 5.22 -8.84
N GLY A 50 -10.02 6.29 -8.06
CA GLY A 50 -10.32 7.61 -8.57
C GLY A 50 -9.14 8.10 -9.41
N CYS A 51 -9.32 9.22 -10.10
CA CYS A 51 -8.38 9.84 -11.03
C CYS A 51 -7.02 10.26 -10.42
N LEU A 52 -6.56 9.64 -9.32
CA LEU A 52 -5.30 9.92 -8.67
C LEU A 52 -4.14 9.78 -9.67
N GLY A 53 -3.44 10.89 -9.93
CA GLY A 53 -2.35 10.94 -10.89
C GLY A 53 -2.77 11.30 -12.33
N ASP A 54 -4.06 11.43 -12.62
CA ASP A 54 -4.51 11.92 -13.92
C ASP A 54 -4.12 13.39 -14.12
N LYS A 55 -3.79 13.73 -15.36
CA LYS A 55 -3.41 15.09 -15.73
C LYS A 55 -4.63 16.02 -15.69
N CYS A 56 -4.47 17.19 -15.10
CA CYS A 56 -5.52 18.19 -14.98
C CYS A 56 -5.00 19.61 -15.24
N ASP A 57 -5.89 20.50 -15.65
CA ASP A 57 -5.57 21.91 -15.85
C ASP A 57 -6.38 22.79 -14.89
N TYR A 58 -5.66 23.54 -14.05
CA TYR A 58 -6.14 24.50 -13.05
C TYR A 58 -7.10 23.98 -11.97
N ASN A 59 -8.30 23.54 -12.31
CA ASN A 59 -9.33 23.04 -11.38
C ASN A 59 -10.30 22.03 -12.01
N ASN A 60 -10.34 21.90 -13.34
CA ASN A 60 -11.33 21.06 -14.02
C ASN A 60 -10.62 19.84 -14.62
N GLY A 61 -11.10 18.64 -14.28
CA GLY A 61 -10.54 17.38 -14.78
C GLY A 61 -10.37 16.29 -13.73
N CYS A 62 -10.55 16.60 -12.44
CA CYS A 62 -10.49 15.61 -11.38
C CYS A 62 -11.89 15.11 -10.99
N CYS A 63 -12.01 13.83 -10.70
CA CYS A 63 -13.17 13.20 -10.10
C CYS A 63 -13.47 13.77 -8.70
N SER A 64 -14.69 13.54 -8.22
CA SER A 64 -15.10 13.91 -6.86
C SER A 64 -14.12 13.35 -5.82
N GLY A 65 -13.77 14.14 -4.80
CA GLY A 65 -12.77 13.77 -3.79
C GLY A 65 -11.32 14.07 -4.19
N TYR A 66 -11.06 14.56 -5.40
CA TYR A 66 -9.73 14.93 -5.88
C TYR A 66 -9.67 16.40 -6.29
N VAL A 67 -8.51 17.02 -6.07
CA VAL A 67 -8.20 18.39 -6.47
C VAL A 67 -7.00 18.41 -7.40
N CYS A 68 -7.02 19.33 -8.36
CA CYS A 68 -5.89 19.51 -9.26
C CYS A 68 -4.75 20.20 -8.51
N SER A 69 -3.59 19.53 -8.42
CA SER A 69 -2.41 20.14 -7.82
C SER A 69 -1.85 21.23 -8.74
N ARG A 70 -1.95 22.50 -8.35
CA ARG A 70 -1.40 23.62 -9.14
C ARG A 70 0.09 23.48 -9.45
N THR A 71 0.84 22.86 -8.55
CA THR A 71 2.29 22.69 -8.68
C THR A 71 2.67 21.57 -9.65
N TRP A 72 1.87 20.50 -9.75
CA TRP A 72 2.23 19.27 -10.48
C TRP A 72 1.29 18.97 -11.66
N LYS A 73 0.17 19.69 -11.77
CA LYS A 73 -0.86 19.54 -12.82
C LYS A 73 -1.42 18.11 -12.93
N TRP A 74 -1.57 17.46 -11.78
CA TRP A 74 -2.24 16.17 -11.66
C TRP A 74 -3.21 16.13 -10.48
N CYS A 75 -4.17 15.22 -10.54
CA CYS A 75 -5.20 15.06 -9.53
C CYS A 75 -4.63 14.35 -8.29
N VAL A 76 -4.82 14.98 -7.14
CA VAL A 76 -4.41 14.47 -5.83
C VAL A 76 -5.62 14.42 -4.90
N LEU A 77 -5.59 13.55 -3.90
CA LEU A 77 -6.66 13.49 -2.88
C LEU A 77 -6.92 14.87 -2.27
N ALA A 78 -8.20 15.23 -2.14
CA ALA A 78 -8.65 16.42 -1.46
C ALA A 78 -8.38 16.27 0.06
N GLY A 79 -7.19 16.70 0.49
CA GLY A 79 -6.83 16.77 1.90
C GLY A 79 -7.30 18.09 2.55
N PRO A 80 -7.39 18.16 3.89
CA PRO A 80 -7.81 19.38 4.60
C PRO A 80 -6.92 20.60 4.33
N TRP A 81 -5.69 20.37 3.84
CA TRP A 81 -4.71 21.39 3.51
C TRP A 81 -4.66 21.80 2.03
N ARG A 82 -5.50 21.20 1.17
CA ARG A 82 -5.53 21.51 -0.27
C ARG A 82 -6.90 22.07 -0.66
N ARG A 83 -7.11 23.36 -0.39
CA ARG A 83 -8.19 24.15 -1.00
C ARG A 83 -7.65 24.95 -2.18
#